data_AF-A0AAD7ZEG1-F1
#
_entry.id   AF-A0AAD7ZEG1-F1
#
_cell.length_a   1.000
_cell.length_b   1.000
_cell.length_c   1.000
_cell.angle_alpha   90.00
_cell.angle_beta   90.00
_cell.angle_gamma   90.00
#
_symmetry.space_group_name_H-M   'P 1'
#
loop_
_entity.id
_entity.type
_entity.pdbx_description
1 polymer ?
#
loop_
_entity_poly.entity_id
_entity_poly.type
_entity_poly.pdbx_seq_one_letter_code
_entity_poly.pdbx_strand_id
1 'polypeptide(L)'
;FLSKAFWLIFLTSEISVRNFFMNINIPLDSEFLVVQSDNGQLLSEVFRLKPTSPLQIYRLGAYKSKDILTLSQSGFVRRRINFHKLIIKTG
;
A
#
# COMPACT_ATOMS: atom_id res chain seq x y z
N PHE A 1 -12.13 9.89 -7.09
CA PHE A 1 -11.73 9.63 -5.69
C PHE A 1 -10.23 9.89 -5.56
N LEU A 2 -9.87 11.04 -5.00
CA LEU A 2 -8.51 11.37 -4.58
C LEU A 2 -8.32 10.89 -3.14
N SER A 3 -7.08 10.53 -2.76
CA SER A 3 -6.75 10.32 -1.35
C SER A 3 -6.81 11.65 -0.61
N LYS A 4 -7.40 11.66 0.59
CA LYS A 4 -7.47 12.86 1.46
C LYS A 4 -6.20 13.02 2.31
N ALA A 5 -5.50 11.92 2.54
CA ALA A 5 -4.26 11.88 3.29
C ALA A 5 -3.27 10.90 2.65
N PHE A 6 -2.00 11.29 2.67
CA PHE A 6 -0.88 10.49 2.18
C PHE A 6 0.12 10.28 3.31
N TRP A 7 0.48 9.03 3.55
CA TRP A 7 1.34 8.62 4.64
C TRP A 7 2.49 7.77 4.10
N LEU A 8 3.69 8.00 4.64
CA LEU A 8 4.88 7.23 4.30
C LEU A 8 5.55 6.78 5.60
N ILE A 9 5.79 5.48 5.74
CA ILE A 9 6.47 4.89 6.89
C ILE A 9 7.67 4.09 6.41
N PHE A 10 8.79 4.23 7.12
CA PHE A 10 9.96 3.39 6.96
C PHE A 10 9.92 2.32 8.05
N LEU A 11 9.89 1.05 7.63
CA LEU A 11 9.98 -0.09 8.52
C LEU A 11 11.31 -0.81 8.29
N THR A 12 11.91 -1.25 9.38
CA THR A 12 13.10 -2.11 9.29
C THR A 12 12.68 -3.50 8.76
N SER A 13 13.63 -4.23 8.16
CA SER A 13 13.39 -5.55 7.56
C SER A 13 12.87 -6.59 8.57
N GLU A 14 13.19 -6.40 9.84
CA GLU A 14 12.84 -7.35 10.91
C GLU A 14 11.36 -7.23 11.31
N ILE A 15 10.70 -6.11 10.97
CA ILE A 15 9.31 -5.85 11.32
C ILE A 15 8.40 -6.30 10.17
N SER A 16 7.52 -7.26 10.45
CA SER A 16 6.46 -7.65 9.53
C SER A 16 5.45 -6.51 9.33
N VAL A 17 5.26 -6.07 8.09
CA VAL A 17 4.23 -5.08 7.71
C VAL A 17 2.85 -5.51 8.20
N ARG A 18 2.50 -6.80 8.08
CA ARG A 18 1.20 -7.30 8.53
C ARG A 18 1.03 -7.17 10.05
N ASN A 19 2.10 -7.43 10.81
CA ASN A 19 2.06 -7.33 12.27
C ASN A 19 1.97 -5.87 12.71
N PHE A 20 2.74 -4.97 12.08
CA PHE A 20 2.68 -3.53 12.36
C PHE A 20 1.27 -2.96 12.15
N PHE A 21 0.63 -3.32 11.04
CA PHE A 21 -0.72 -2.83 10.70
C PHE A 21 -1.86 -3.70 11.24
N MET A 22 -1.60 -4.66 12.14
CA MET A 22 -2.63 -5.61 12.61
C MET A 22 -3.81 -4.88 13.26
N ASN A 23 -3.51 -3.90 14.13
CA ASN A 23 -4.49 -3.14 14.91
C ASN A 23 -4.61 -1.67 14.45
N ILE A 24 -4.00 -1.33 13.31
CA ILE A 24 -4.09 0.01 12.73
C ILE A 24 -5.24 0.00 11.71
N ASN A 25 -6.23 0.85 11.96
CA ASN A 25 -7.29 1.11 10.97
C ASN A 25 -6.76 2.03 9.88
N ILE A 26 -6.74 1.55 8.63
CA ILE A 26 -6.33 2.34 7.45
C ILE A 26 -7.60 2.73 6.70
N PRO A 27 -8.01 4.01 6.70
CA PRO A 27 -9.17 4.47 5.96
C PRO A 27 -9.01 4.25 4.44
N LEU A 28 -10.12 3.97 3.76
CA LEU A 28 -10.14 3.72 2.31
C LEU A 28 -9.76 4.97 1.48
N ASP A 29 -9.90 6.16 2.04
CA ASP A 29 -9.51 7.44 1.42
C ASP A 29 -8.08 7.87 1.78
N SER A 30 -7.30 7.01 2.44
CA SER A 30 -5.89 7.25 2.76
C SER A 30 -4.97 6.43 1.88
N GLU A 31 -3.87 7.02 1.42
CA GLU A 31 -2.78 6.33 0.73
C GLU A 31 -1.64 6.11 1.72
N PHE A 32 -1.44 4.86 2.15
CA PHE A 32 -0.37 4.49 3.08
C PHE A 32 0.71 3.73 2.35
N LEU A 33 1.91 4.30 2.33
CA LEU A 33 3.09 3.71 1.74
C LEU A 33 4.06 3.23 2.82
N VAL A 34 4.70 2.11 2.54
CA VAL A 34 5.66 1.45 3.42
C VAL A 34 6.94 1.21 2.62
N VAL A 35 8.05 1.68 3.18
CA VAL A 35 9.40 1.40 2.68
C VAL A 35 10.03 0.39 3.61
N GLN A 36 10.50 -0.73 3.06
CA GLN A 36 11.27 -1.73 3.80
C GLN A 36 12.63 -1.95 3.17
N SER A 37 13.67 -2.02 4.01
CA SER A 37 15.05 -2.27 3.60
C SER A 37 15.33 -3.78 3.59
N ASP A 38 14.89 -4.50 2.57
CA ASP A 38 15.21 -5.93 2.40
C ASP A 38 15.90 -6.14 1.04
N ASN A 39 17.23 -6.27 1.07
CA ASN A 39 18.09 -6.43 -0.13
C ASN A 39 17.85 -5.34 -1.22
N GLY A 40 17.33 -4.18 -0.81
CA GLY A 40 16.84 -3.05 -1.61
C GLY A 40 15.73 -2.31 -0.83
N GLN A 41 15.40 -1.05 -1.19
CA GLN A 41 14.26 -0.38 -0.53
C GLN A 41 12.97 -0.73 -1.29
N LEU A 42 12.17 -1.62 -0.74
CA LEU A 42 10.90 -2.05 -1.31
C LEU A 42 9.80 -1.05 -0.92
N LEU A 43 9.10 -0.50 -1.92
CA LEU A 43 7.99 0.41 -1.71
C LEU A 43 6.68 -0.34 -1.94
N SER A 44 5.82 -0.38 -0.92
CA SER A 44 4.49 -0.99 -0.99
C SER A 44 3.42 -0.02 -0.53
N GLU A 45 2.26 -0.07 -1.18
CA GLU A 45 1.02 0.51 -0.66
C GLU A 45 0.33 -0.53 0.24
N VAL A 46 -0.23 -0.07 1.36
CA VAL A 46 -1.03 -0.89 2.26
C VAL A 46 -2.42 -0.30 2.43
N PHE A 47 -3.44 -1.15 2.41
CA PHE A 47 -4.82 -0.72 2.56
C PHE A 47 -5.73 -1.84 3.08
N ARG A 48 -6.89 -1.45 3.61
CA ARG A 48 -8.01 -2.35 3.91
C ARG A 48 -9.26 -1.81 3.23
N LEU A 49 -10.11 -2.71 2.74
CA LEU A 49 -11.39 -2.31 2.16
C LEU A 49 -12.42 -1.96 3.24
N LYS A 50 -12.34 -2.64 4.38
CA LYS A 50 -13.10 -2.39 5.61
C LYS A 50 -12.22 -2.72 6.83
N PRO A 51 -12.52 -2.19 8.03
CA PRO A 51 -11.70 -2.44 9.23
C PRO A 51 -11.48 -3.93 9.54
N THR A 52 -12.47 -4.78 9.25
CA THR A 52 -12.42 -6.23 9.48
C THR A 52 -11.80 -7.02 8.33
N SER A 53 -11.51 -6.38 7.19
CA SER A 53 -10.92 -7.07 6.03
C SER A 53 -9.43 -7.32 6.24
N PRO A 54 -8.87 -8.39 5.66
CA PRO A 54 -7.43 -8.63 5.67
C PRO A 54 -6.65 -7.46 5.07
N LEU A 55 -5.48 -7.17 5.65
CA LEU A 55 -4.55 -6.16 5.11
C LEU A 55 -4.10 -6.57 3.71
N GLN A 56 -4.29 -5.65 2.76
CA GLN A 56 -3.79 -5.76 1.40
C GLN A 56 -2.47 -5.03 1.31
N ILE A 57 -1.50 -5.66 0.64
CA ILE A 57 -0.16 -5.12 0.43
C ILE A 57 0.09 -5.18 -1.08
N TYR A 58 0.28 -4.02 -1.69
CA TYR A 58 0.53 -3.90 -3.12
C TYR A 58 1.93 -3.33 -3.34
N ARG A 59 2.82 -4.11 -3.95
CA ARG A 59 4.19 -3.68 -4.24
C ARG A 59 4.16 -2.65 -5.38
N LEU A 60 4.48 -1.39 -5.04
CA LEU A 60 4.54 -0.29 -6.01
C LEU A 60 5.82 -0.31 -6.81
N GLY A 61 6.91 -0.76 -6.20
CA GLY A 61 8.22 -0.81 -6.82
C GLY A 61 9.29 -1.28 -5.85
N ALA A 62 10.52 -1.34 -6.34
CA ALA A 62 11.69 -1.52 -5.50
C ALA A 62 12.79 -0.58 -5.98
N TYR A 63 13.44 0.06 -5.03
CA TYR A 63 14.63 0.84 -5.26
C TYR A 63 15.85 -0.06 -5.06
N LYS A 64 16.60 -0.26 -6.14
CA LYS A 64 17.94 -0.85 -6.08
C LYS A 64 18.94 0.30 -6.19
N SER A 65 20.09 0.17 -5.53
CA SER A 65 21.10 1.22 -5.29
C SER A 65 21.69 1.92 -6.53
N LYS A 66 21.22 1.62 -7.74
CA LYS A 66 21.64 2.22 -9.01
C LYS A 66 20.53 2.48 -10.03
N ASP A 67 19.25 2.22 -9.70
CA ASP A 67 18.14 2.29 -10.66
C ASP A 67 17.02 3.27 -10.25
N ILE A 68 16.31 3.74 -11.27
CA ILE A 68 15.12 4.58 -11.21
C ILE A 68 14.01 3.84 -10.45
N LEU A 69 13.26 4.56 -9.60
CA LEU A 69 12.01 4.06 -9.01
C LEU A 69 11.03 3.66 -10.12
N THR A 70 10.94 2.36 -10.42
CA THR A 70 9.90 1.84 -11.32
C THR A 70 8.58 1.79 -10.57
N LEU A 71 7.85 2.89 -10.59
CA LEU A 71 6.50 2.98 -10.03
C LEU A 71 5.49 2.35 -10.99
N SER A 72 4.59 1.53 -10.47
CA SER A 72 3.38 1.16 -11.21
C SER A 72 2.62 2.46 -11.58
N GLN A 73 2.43 2.72 -12.89
CA GLN A 73 1.66 3.87 -13.39
C GLN A 73 0.14 3.75 -13.19
N SER A 74 -0.32 2.71 -12.49
CA SER A 74 -1.74 2.53 -12.25
C SER A 74 -2.24 3.51 -11.17
N GLY A 75 -3.27 4.30 -11.50
CA GLY A 75 -3.86 5.28 -10.59
C GLY A 75 -4.46 4.64 -9.33
N PHE A 76 -4.56 5.43 -8.26
CA PHE A 76 -4.99 5.05 -6.90
C PHE A 76 -6.17 4.07 -6.85
N VAL A 77 -7.26 4.42 -7.53
CA VAL A 77 -8.48 3.59 -7.55
C VAL A 77 -8.25 2.25 -8.27
N ARG A 78 -7.47 2.26 -9.35
CA ARG A 78 -7.22 1.08 -10.18
C ARG A 78 -6.39 0.03 -9.43
N ARG A 79 -5.42 0.46 -8.60
CA ARG A 79 -4.63 -0.45 -7.74
C ARG A 79 -5.49 -1.20 -6.72
N ARG A 80 -6.52 -0.55 -6.20
CA ARG A 80 -7.40 -1.10 -5.16
C ARG A 80 -8.54 -1.96 -5.72
N ILE A 81 -8.96 -1.71 -6.95
CA ILE A 81 -10.04 -2.46 -7.62
C ILE A 81 -9.54 -3.78 -8.22
N ASN A 82 -8.33 -3.81 -8.77
CA ASN A 82 -7.91 -4.89 -9.66
C ASN A 82 -7.59 -6.24 -8.99
N PHE A 83 -7.89 -6.41 -7.69
CA PHE A 83 -7.60 -7.65 -6.96
C PHE A 83 -8.78 -8.26 -6.20
N HIS A 84 -10.00 -7.68 -6.26
CA HIS A 84 -11.13 -8.21 -5.46
C HIS A 84 -12.49 -8.31 -6.17
N LYS A 85 -12.61 -8.00 -7.47
CA LYS A 85 -13.90 -8.03 -8.21
C LYS A 85 -15.06 -7.28 -7.52
N LEU A 86 -14.76 -6.38 -6.59
CA LEU A 86 -15.77 -5.64 -5.83
C LEU A 86 -16.27 -4.50 -6.70
N ILE A 87 -17.52 -4.63 -7.14
CA ILE A 87 -18.24 -3.58 -7.85
C ILE A 87 -18.55 -2.49 -6.83
N ILE A 88 -17.85 -1.36 -6.93
CA ILE A 88 -18.23 -0.14 -6.21
C ILE A 88 -19.47 0.41 -6.92
N LYS A 89 -20.65 0.22 -6.34
CA LYS A 89 -21.87 0.90 -6.78
C LYS A 89 -21.77 2.36 -6.35
N THR A 90 -21.57 3.26 -7.29
CA THR A 90 -21.79 4.69 -7.08
C THR A 90 -23.29 4.94 -7.21
N GLY A 91 -23.92 5.36 -6.11
CA GLY A 91 -25.24 5.99 -6.12
C GLY A 91 -25.14 7.45 -6.49
#